data_AF-G9KC70-F1
#
_entry.id   AF-G9KC70-F1
#
_cell.length_a   1.000
_cell.length_b   1.000
_cell.length_c   1.000
_cell.angle_alpha   90.00
_cell.angle_beta   90.00
_cell.angle_gamma   90.00
#
_symmetry.space_group_name_H-M   'P 1'
#
loop_
_entity.id
_entity.type
_entity.pdbx_description
1 polymer ?
#
loop_
_entity_poly.entity_id
_entity_poly.type
_entity_poly.pdbx_seq_one_letter_code
_entity_poly.pdbx_strand_id
1 'polypeptide(L)'
;TKQGGSPVIEGVDDTKEMAHTRQACTLLGISESYESYQMGIFRILAGILHLGNVAFTSRDSDSCTIPPKHEPLSIFSDLMGVDYEEMCHWLCHRKLATATETYIKPISKLQATNA
;
A
#
# COMPACT_ATOMS: atom_id res chain seq x y z
N THR A 1 -7.50 -5.92 -3.43
CA THR A 1 -8.71 -5.75 -4.25
C THR A 1 -9.31 -7.12 -4.56
N LYS A 2 -10.62 -7.18 -4.77
CA LYS A 2 -11.37 -8.44 -4.98
C LYS A 2 -12.08 -8.46 -6.35
N GLN A 3 -11.52 -7.72 -7.31
CA GLN A 3 -12.21 -7.32 -8.54
C GLN A 3 -12.40 -8.46 -9.54
N GLY A 4 -11.58 -9.52 -9.47
CA GLY A 4 -11.69 -10.67 -10.39
C GLY A 4 -12.80 -11.66 -10.05
N GLY A 5 -13.43 -11.57 -8.87
CA GLY A 5 -14.54 -12.46 -8.48
C GLY A 5 -14.18 -13.95 -8.30
N SER A 6 -12.92 -14.34 -8.48
CA SER A 6 -12.45 -15.73 -8.41
C SER A 6 -11.23 -15.83 -7.48
N PRO A 7 -11.43 -15.89 -6.15
CA PRO A 7 -10.33 -15.92 -5.19
C PRO A 7 -9.66 -17.28 -5.04
N VAL A 8 -10.24 -18.34 -5.62
CA VAL A 8 -9.76 -19.73 -5.49
C VAL A 8 -9.56 -20.33 -6.88
N ILE A 9 -8.50 -21.14 -7.02
CA ILE A 9 -8.22 -21.93 -8.22
C ILE A 9 -8.50 -23.40 -7.89
N GLU A 10 -9.27 -24.08 -8.74
CA GLU A 10 -9.58 -25.50 -8.54
C GLU A 10 -8.30 -26.34 -8.51
N GLY A 11 -8.16 -27.18 -7.48
CA GLY A 11 -7.01 -28.06 -7.29
C GLY A 11 -5.77 -27.41 -6.67
N VAL A 12 -5.82 -26.12 -6.30
CA VAL A 12 -4.70 -25.38 -5.66
C VAL A 12 -5.04 -25.03 -4.21
N ASP A 13 -4.10 -25.25 -3.30
CA ASP A 13 -4.20 -24.86 -1.88
C ASP A 13 -3.17 -23.76 -1.58
N ASP A 14 -3.61 -22.51 -1.51
CA ASP A 14 -2.74 -21.35 -1.27
C ASP A 14 -1.99 -21.42 0.07
N THR A 15 -2.54 -22.11 1.08
CA THR A 15 -1.86 -22.28 2.37
C THR A 15 -0.65 -23.18 2.21
N LYS A 16 -0.82 -24.28 1.46
CA LYS A 16 0.26 -25.21 1.12
C LYS A 16 1.31 -24.54 0.24
N GLU A 17 0.89 -23.79 -0.77
CA GLU A 17 1.80 -23.09 -1.68
C GLU A 17 2.57 -21.96 -1.00
N MET A 18 1.96 -21.26 -0.03
CA MET A 18 2.66 -20.30 0.82
C MET A 18 3.76 -20.98 1.64
N ALA A 19 3.49 -22.16 2.22
CA ALA A 19 4.50 -22.91 2.97
C ALA A 19 5.67 -23.34 2.08
N HIS A 20 5.40 -23.83 0.87
CA HIS A 20 6.44 -24.16 -0.11
C HIS A 20 7.26 -22.93 -0.51
N THR A 21 6.61 -21.78 -0.73
CA THR A 21 7.29 -20.52 -1.08
C THR A 21 8.25 -20.09 0.02
N ARG A 22 7.82 -20.17 1.29
CA ARG A 22 8.67 -19.85 2.43
C ARG A 22 9.88 -20.77 2.53
N GLN A 23 9.67 -22.08 2.37
CA GLN A 23 10.76 -23.07 2.38
C GLN A 23 11.76 -22.83 1.25
N ALA A 24 11.28 -22.53 0.04
CA ALA A 24 12.13 -22.23 -1.11
C ALA A 24 12.99 -20.97 -0.87
N CYS A 25 12.40 -19.90 -0.32
CA CYS A 25 13.14 -18.72 0.09
C CYS A 25 14.22 -19.03 1.14
N THR A 26 13.88 -19.82 2.17
CA THR A 26 14.82 -20.25 3.21
C THR A 26 15.98 -21.07 2.61
N LEU A 27 15.68 -21.99 1.69
CA LEU A 27 16.69 -22.78 0.98
C LEU A 27 17.67 -21.90 0.17
N LEU A 28 17.19 -20.78 -0.36
CA LEU A 28 17.98 -19.79 -1.10
C LEU A 28 18.67 -18.75 -0.20
N GLY A 29 18.62 -18.92 1.13
CA GLY A 29 19.31 -18.04 2.08
C GLY A 29 18.51 -16.81 2.53
N ILE A 30 17.23 -16.71 2.17
CA ILE A 30 16.32 -15.68 2.67
C ILE A 30 15.70 -16.22 3.95
N SER A 31 16.33 -15.92 5.10
CA SER A 31 15.99 -16.52 6.39
C SER A 31 14.54 -16.25 6.84
N GLU A 32 14.07 -17.04 7.82
CA GLU A 32 12.69 -17.03 8.32
C GLU A 32 12.48 -16.30 9.66
N SER A 33 13.52 -15.65 10.21
CA SER A 33 13.41 -14.96 11.50
C SER A 33 12.44 -13.77 11.46
N TYR A 34 11.94 -13.33 12.62
CA TYR A 34 11.01 -12.19 12.73
C TYR A 34 11.58 -10.87 12.19
N GLU A 35 12.91 -10.77 12.17
CA GLU A 35 13.70 -9.65 11.61
C GLU A 35 14.28 -9.99 10.22
N SER A 36 13.80 -11.05 9.57
CA SER A 36 14.34 -11.49 8.30
C SER A 36 13.78 -10.73 7.11
N TYR A 37 14.55 -10.76 6.02
CA TYR A 37 14.12 -10.29 4.71
C TYR A 37 12.79 -10.90 4.24
N GLN A 38 12.49 -12.14 4.63
CA GLN A 38 11.23 -12.79 4.26
C GLN A 38 10.02 -12.11 4.90
N MET A 39 10.12 -11.75 6.20
CA MET A 39 9.06 -11.00 6.86
C MET A 39 8.92 -9.59 6.27
N GLY A 40 10.02 -8.96 5.88
CA GLY A 40 10.02 -7.70 5.13
C GLY A 40 9.23 -7.78 3.82
N ILE A 41 9.42 -8.84 3.04
CA ILE A 41 8.65 -9.11 1.81
C ILE A 41 7.16 -9.20 2.12
N PHE A 42 6.76 -9.97 3.14
CA PHE A 42 5.35 -10.11 3.49
C PHE A 42 4.73 -8.83 4.04
N ARG A 43 5.49 -8.02 4.80
CA ARG A 43 5.05 -6.68 5.22
C ARG A 43 4.79 -5.77 4.02
N ILE A 44 5.66 -5.77 3.02
CA ILE A 44 5.47 -5.01 1.77
C ILE A 44 4.21 -5.47 1.04
N LEU A 45 4.02 -6.78 0.87
CA LEU A 45 2.83 -7.34 0.20
C LEU A 45 1.54 -6.97 0.95
N ALA A 46 1.53 -7.09 2.27
CA ALA A 46 0.40 -6.65 3.10
C ALA A 46 0.16 -5.14 2.96
N GLY A 47 1.22 -4.32 2.96
CA GLY A 47 1.12 -2.89 2.74
C GLY A 47 0.48 -2.54 1.40
N ILE A 48 0.88 -3.18 0.31
CA ILE A 48 0.27 -3.00 -1.01
C ILE A 48 -1.24 -3.28 -0.97
N LEU A 49 -1.66 -4.35 -0.29
CA LEU A 49 -3.08 -4.70 -0.14
C LEU A 49 -3.86 -3.65 0.67
N HIS A 50 -3.29 -3.16 1.77
CA HIS A 50 -3.89 -2.11 2.60
C HIS A 50 -3.96 -0.77 1.87
N LEU A 51 -2.91 -0.40 1.13
CA LEU A 51 -2.88 0.79 0.29
C LEU A 51 -3.98 0.74 -0.79
N GLY A 52 -4.19 -0.42 -1.41
CA GLY A 52 -5.27 -0.63 -2.38
C GLY A 52 -6.68 -0.53 -1.80
N ASN A 53 -6.83 -0.47 -0.47
CA ASN A 53 -8.09 -0.23 0.23
C ASN A 53 -8.21 1.21 0.77
N VAL A 54 -7.23 2.08 0.53
CA VAL A 54 -7.30 3.50 0.90
C VAL A 54 -8.39 4.19 0.08
N ALA A 55 -9.36 4.79 0.76
CA ALA A 55 -10.47 5.48 0.12
C ALA A 55 -10.28 6.99 0.14
N PHE A 56 -10.49 7.62 -1.02
CA PHE A 56 -10.45 9.08 -1.18
C PHE A 56 -11.87 9.66 -1.28
N THR A 57 -12.08 10.80 -0.64
CA THR A 57 -13.31 11.59 -0.69
C THR A 57 -13.03 12.89 -1.43
N SER A 58 -13.86 13.24 -2.42
CA SER A 58 -13.74 14.54 -3.11
C SER A 58 -14.15 15.65 -2.14
N ARG A 59 -13.36 16.71 -2.07
CA ARG A 59 -13.75 17.95 -1.41
C ARG A 59 -14.33 18.93 -2.43
N ASP A 60 -13.71 19.03 -3.60
CA ASP A 60 -14.18 19.76 -4.77
C ASP A 60 -13.72 19.04 -6.06
N SER A 61 -13.72 19.74 -7.21
CA SER A 61 -13.30 19.19 -8.51
C SER A 61 -11.81 18.85 -8.59
N ASP A 62 -10.97 19.57 -7.84
CA ASP A 62 -9.51 19.56 -7.95
C ASP A 62 -8.81 19.15 -6.65
N SER A 63 -9.57 18.82 -5.61
CA SER A 63 -9.04 18.39 -4.32
C SER A 63 -9.79 17.20 -3.71
N CYS A 64 -9.06 16.39 -2.95
CA CYS A 64 -9.59 15.26 -2.20
C CYS A 64 -8.94 15.13 -0.82
N THR A 65 -9.52 14.27 0.01
CA THR A 65 -9.04 13.94 1.35
C THR A 65 -9.23 12.47 1.64
N ILE A 66 -8.41 11.91 2.54
CA ILE A 66 -8.65 10.60 3.16
C ILE A 66 -9.51 10.82 4.42
N PRO A 67 -10.53 9.97 4.71
CA PRO A 67 -11.32 10.08 5.93
C PRO A 67 -10.46 10.10 7.21
N PRO A 68 -10.90 10.78 8.28
CA PRO A 68 -10.17 10.75 9.54
C PRO A 68 -10.13 9.33 10.12
N LYS A 69 -9.00 8.95 10.73
CA LYS A 69 -8.77 7.62 11.32
C LYS A 69 -9.02 6.47 10.33
N HIS A 70 -8.57 6.63 9.09
CA HIS A 70 -8.77 5.65 8.03
C HIS A 70 -7.89 4.41 8.28
N GLU A 71 -8.50 3.35 8.81
CA GLU A 71 -7.81 2.12 9.23
C GLU A 71 -6.90 1.51 8.17
N PRO A 72 -7.28 1.37 6.87
CA PRO A 72 -6.36 0.87 5.85
C PRO A 72 -5.08 1.69 5.71
N LEU A 73 -5.15 3.01 5.88
CA LEU A 73 -3.95 3.85 5.82
C LEU A 73 -3.12 3.70 7.10
N SER A 74 -3.76 3.59 8.27
CA SER A 74 -3.07 3.33 9.54
C SER A 74 -2.25 2.04 9.47
N ILE A 75 -2.86 0.95 9.00
CA ILE A 75 -2.16 -0.35 8.90
C ILE A 75 -1.03 -0.28 7.87
N PHE A 76 -1.26 0.40 6.72
CA PHE A 76 -0.19 0.63 5.74
C PHE A 76 0.99 1.37 6.36
N SER A 77 0.72 2.48 7.07
CA SER A 77 1.74 3.30 7.73
C SER A 77 2.56 2.49 8.74
N ASP A 78 1.89 1.68 9.56
CA ASP A 78 2.55 0.81 10.55
C ASP A 78 3.43 -0.26 9.88
N LEU A 79 2.93 -0.92 8.82
CA LEU A 79 3.68 -1.95 8.10
C LEU A 79 4.91 -1.39 7.38
N MET A 80 4.81 -0.17 6.84
CA MET A 80 5.88 0.50 6.09
C MET A 80 6.82 1.32 7.00
N GLY A 81 6.46 1.53 8.26
CA GLY A 81 7.22 2.36 9.19
C GLY A 81 7.27 3.83 8.77
N VAL A 82 6.16 4.36 8.26
CA VAL A 82 6.03 5.76 7.77
C VAL A 82 4.96 6.50 8.56
N ASP A 83 5.08 7.83 8.64
CA ASP A 83 4.12 8.65 9.36
C ASP A 83 2.75 8.69 8.65
N TYR A 84 1.68 8.57 9.44
CA TYR A 84 0.30 8.56 8.93
C TYR A 84 -0.09 9.92 8.33
N GLU A 85 0.25 11.02 9.00
CA GLU A 85 -0.16 12.36 8.58
C GLU A 85 0.60 12.79 7.33
N GLU A 86 1.90 12.47 7.24
CA GLU A 86 2.68 12.67 6.01
C GLU A 86 2.11 11.87 4.85
N MET A 87 1.76 10.59 5.05
CA MET A 87 1.19 9.77 3.99
C MET A 87 -0.19 10.28 3.56
N CYS A 88 -1.04 10.66 4.52
CA CYS A 88 -2.33 11.27 4.25
C CYS A 88 -2.21 12.53 3.40
N HIS A 89 -1.23 13.38 3.73
CA HIS A 89 -0.92 14.58 2.98
C HIS A 89 -0.45 14.25 1.55
N TRP A 90 0.57 13.42 1.39
CA TRP A 90 1.20 13.16 0.10
C TRP A 90 0.35 12.32 -0.85
N LEU A 91 -0.58 11.52 -0.35
CA LEU A 91 -1.56 10.83 -1.20
C LEU A 91 -2.62 11.78 -1.79
N CYS A 92 -2.80 12.97 -1.21
CA CYS A 92 -3.81 13.96 -1.65
C CYS A 92 -3.19 15.22 -2.30
N HIS A 93 -1.86 15.29 -2.41
CA HIS A 93 -1.14 16.47 -2.92
C HIS A 93 0.01 16.06 -3.83
N ARG A 94 0.35 16.96 -4.75
CA ARG A 94 1.51 16.82 -5.63
C ARG A 94 2.49 17.96 -5.41
N LYS A 95 3.75 17.63 -5.23
CA LYS A 95 4.86 18.58 -5.27
C LYS A 95 5.24 18.86 -6.72
N LEU A 96 5.27 20.13 -7.10
CA LEU A 96 5.59 20.61 -8.43
C LEU A 96 6.83 21.48 -8.34
N ALA A 97 7.85 21.16 -9.13
CA ALA A 97 9.11 21.90 -9.18
C ALA A 97 9.27 22.56 -10.56
N THR A 98 9.60 23.85 -10.55
CA THR A 98 10.03 24.62 -11.73
C THR A 98 11.51 24.96 -11.60
N ALA A 99 12.09 25.65 -12.58
CA ALA A 99 13.50 26.07 -12.53
C ALA A 99 13.80 27.03 -11.36
N THR A 100 12.79 27.75 -10.86
CA THR A 100 12.96 28.80 -9.86
C THR A 100 12.28 28.47 -8.53
N GLU A 101 11.25 27.62 -8.52
CA GLU A 101 10.36 27.47 -7.37
C GLU A 101 9.85 26.04 -7.19
N THR A 102 9.34 25.75 -6.00
CA THR A 102 8.63 24.51 -5.70
C THR A 102 7.36 24.82 -4.93
N TYR A 103 6.24 24.26 -5.37
CA TYR A 103 4.94 24.44 -4.75
C TYR A 103 4.21 23.11 -4.58
N ILE A 104 3.30 23.05 -3.62
CA ILE A 104 2.46 21.89 -3.33
C ILE A 104 1.03 22.26 -3.74
N LYS A 105 0.40 21.41 -4.55
CA LYS A 105 -0.98 21.59 -5.00
C LYS A 105 -1.82 20.37 -4.61
N PRO A 106 -3.06 20.55 -4.10
CA PRO A 106 -3.99 19.43 -3.98
C PRO A 106 -4.29 18.80 -5.35
N ILE A 107 -4.71 17.54 -5.33
CA ILE A 107 -5.12 16.80 -6.53
C ILE A 107 -6.54 16.25 -6.39
N SER A 108 -7.21 16.07 -7.53
CA SER A 108 -8.57 15.52 -7.55
C SER A 108 -8.60 14.08 -7.06
N LYS A 109 -9.78 13.60 -6.65
CA LYS A 109 -9.97 12.20 -6.23
C LYS A 109 -9.47 11.20 -7.29
N LEU A 110 -9.75 11.47 -8.56
CA LEU A 110 -9.34 10.60 -9.67
C LEU A 110 -7.81 10.59 -9.81
N GLN A 111 -7.17 11.75 -9.67
CA GLN A 111 -5.71 11.85 -9.72
C GLN A 111 -5.07 11.12 -8.53
N ALA A 112 -5.59 11.28 -7.32
CA ALA A 112 -5.09 10.58 -6.13
C ALA A 112 -5.23 9.05 -6.24
N THR A 113 -6.32 8.57 -6.81
CA THR A 113 -6.55 7.12 -7.02
C THR A 113 -5.57 6.52 -8.04
N ASN A 114 -5.05 7.33 -8.97
CA ASN A 114 -4.21 6.89 -10.09
C ASN A 114 -2.73 7.29 -9.95
N ALA A 115 -2.35 7.93 -8.84
CA ALA A 115 -1.04 8.53 -8.64
C ALA A 115 0.09 7.49 -8.58
#